data_AF-A0AAV0KV64-F1
#
_entry.id   AF-A0AAV0KV64-F1
#
_cell.length_a   1.000
_cell.length_b   1.000
_cell.length_c   1.000
_cell.angle_alpha   90.00
_cell.angle_beta   90.00
_cell.angle_gamma   90.00
#
_symmetry.space_group_name_H-M   'P 1'
#
loop_
_entity.id
_entity.type
_entity.pdbx_description
1 polymer ?
#
loop_
_entity_poly.entity_id
_entity_poly.type
_entity_poly.pdbx_seq_one_letter_code
_entity_poly.pdbx_strand_id
1 'polypeptide(L)' 'MALARLFHCFNWTPPDGETTIDTTEVYGMTMPKARPLLAVATPRLADHTYH' A
#
# COMPACT_ATOMS: atom_id res chain seq x y z
N MET A 1 8.01 -1.75 -15.25
CA MET A 1 6.91 -0.81 -15.58
C MET A 1 5.64 -0.96 -14.74
N ALA A 2 5.36 -2.08 -14.06
CA ALA A 2 4.14 -2.21 -13.25
C ALA A 2 4.15 -1.29 -12.01
N LEU A 3 5.25 -1.29 -11.25
CA LEU A 3 5.37 -0.50 -10.02
C LEU A 3 5.23 1.01 -10.25
N ALA A 4 5.91 1.55 -11.27
CA ALA A 4 5.81 2.97 -11.61
C ALA A 4 4.37 3.40 -11.92
N ARG A 5 3.59 2.54 -12.59
CA ARG A 5 2.17 2.82 -12.87
C ARG A 5 1.32 2.79 -11.60
N LEU A 6 1.57 1.84 -10.70
CA LEU A 6 0.86 1.75 -9.42
C LEU A 6 1.06 3.01 -8.56
N PHE A 7 2.28 3.55 -8.50
CA PHE A 7 2.53 4.80 -7.78
C PHE A 7 2.01 6.04 -8.49
N HIS A 8 1.94 6.03 -9.81
CA HIS A 8 1.45 7.18 -10.57
C HIS A 8 -0.08 7.29 -10.53
N CYS A 9 -0.79 6.18 -10.66
CA CYS A 9 -2.25 6.16 -10.82
C CYS A 9 -3.02 6.22 -9.50
N PHE A 10 -2.41 5.79 -8.38
CA PHE A 10 -3.11 5.63 -7.11
C PHE A 10 -2.41 6.36 -5.96
N ASN A 11 -3.22 6.96 -5.09
CA ASN A 11 -2.80 7.35 -3.75
C ASN A 11 -2.93 6.16 -2.80
N TRP A 12 -1.93 5.98 -1.95
CA TRP A 12 -1.83 4.85 -1.03
C TRP A 12 -2.01 5.32 0.41
N THR A 13 -2.90 4.67 1.14
CA THR A 13 -3.18 4.96 2.54
C THR A 13 -3.26 3.67 3.35
N PRO A 14 -2.91 3.69 4.66
CA PRO A 14 -3.13 2.56 5.53
C PRO A 14 -4.63 2.32 5.74
N PRO A 15 -5.08 1.06 5.93
CA PRO A 15 -6.45 0.77 6.29
C PRO A 15 -6.79 1.42 7.65
N ASP A 16 -8.05 1.83 7.80
CA ASP A 16 -8.63 2.28 9.07
C ASP A 16 -7.89 3.42 9.78
N GLY A 17 -7.11 4.22 9.04
CA GLY A 17 -6.36 5.35 9.58
C GLY A 17 -5.17 4.94 10.47
N GLU A 18 -4.69 3.70 10.34
CA GLU A 18 -3.55 3.20 11.09
C GLU A 18 -2.28 4.01 10.77
N THR A 19 -1.81 4.83 11.71
CA THR A 19 -0.60 5.66 11.53
C THR A 19 0.68 4.92 11.91
N THR A 20 0.55 3.81 12.64
CA THR A 20 1.68 3.05 13.17
C THR A 20 1.87 1.79 12.33
N ILE A 21 2.94 1.75 11.56
CA ILE A 21 3.27 0.58 10.75
C ILE A 21 4.07 -0.40 11.62
N ASP A 22 3.47 -1.53 11.96
CA ASP A 22 4.18 -2.63 12.63
C ASP A 22 5.17 -3.28 11.64
N THR A 23 6.45 -3.11 11.87
CA THR A 23 7.54 -3.71 11.06
C THR A 23 8.19 -4.89 11.76
N THR A 24 7.52 -5.52 12.73
CA THR A 24 8.02 -6.75 13.34
C THR A 24 8.16 -7.84 12.27
N GLU A 25 9.25 -8.60 12.35
CA GLU A 25 9.60 -9.65 11.40
C GLU A 25 9.53 -11.02 12.09
N VAL A 26 9.20 -12.06 11.33
CA VAL A 26 9.28 -13.45 11.83
C VAL A 26 10.68 -13.96 11.60
N TYR A 27 11.23 -14.67 12.58
CA TYR A 27 12.54 -15.30 12.50
C TYR A 27 12.54 -16.44 11.47
N GLY A 28 13.52 -16.47 10.58
CA GLY A 28 13.66 -17.51 9.54
C GLY A 28 14.81 -17.23 8.57
N MET A 29 14.91 -18.05 7.50
CA MET A 29 15.91 -17.86 6.43
C MET A 29 15.61 -16.66 5.53
N THR A 30 14.38 -16.14 5.57
CA THR A 30 13.94 -14.91 4.93
C THR A 30 13.42 -13.95 6.00
N MET A 31 13.17 -12.69 5.63
CA MET A 31 12.62 -11.67 6.53
C MET A 31 11.16 -11.35 6.18
N PRO A 32 10.20 -12.26 6.39
CA PRO A 32 8.80 -11.95 6.19
C PRO A 32 8.29 -11.09 7.36
N LYS A 33 7.49 -10.07 7.05
CA LYS A 33 6.79 -9.27 8.06
C LYS A 33 5.85 -10.17 8.88
N ALA A 34 5.87 -10.03 10.20
CA ALA A 34 5.10 -10.86 11.13
C ALA A 34 3.59 -10.67 10.98
N ARG A 35 3.18 -9.48 10.56
CA ARG A 35 1.82 -9.18 10.12
C ARG A 35 1.86 -8.75 8.66
N PRO A 36 0.87 -9.06 7.81
CA PRO A 36 0.82 -8.52 6.47
C PRO A 36 0.76 -6.99 6.50
N LEU A 37 1.47 -6.31 5.60
CA LEU A 37 1.29 -4.87 5.39
C LEU A 37 0.09 -4.69 4.44
N LEU A 38 -0.90 -3.92 4.89
CA LEU A 38 -2.08 -3.60 4.11
C LEU A 38 -2.01 -2.15 3.65
N ALA A 39 -2.45 -1.90 2.43
CA ALA A 39 -2.55 -0.56 1.88
C ALA A 39 -3.77 -0.45 0.96
N VAL A 40 -4.48 0.67 1.05
CA VAL A 40 -5.67 0.99 0.26
C VAL A 40 -5.24 1.90 -0.88
N ALA A 41 -5.49 1.45 -2.11
CA ALA A 41 -5.25 2.23 -3.33
C ALA A 41 -6.52 3.01 -3.70
N THR A 42 -6.41 4.34 -3.77
CA THR A 42 -7.48 5.22 -4.23
C THR A 42 -7.05 5.90 -5.53
N PRO A 43 -7.91 5.98 -6.57
CA PRO A 43 -7.57 6.69 -7.81
C PRO A 43 -7.11 8.11 -7.52
N ARG A 44 -5.99 8.54 -8.14
CA ARG A 44 -5.45 9.88 -7.91
C ARG A 44 -6.31 10.97 -8.54
N LEU A 45 -7.00 10.66 -9.63
CA LEU A 45 -7.81 11.59 -10.39
C LEU A 45 -9.29 11.47 -9.98
N ALA A 46 -10.03 12.57 -10.09
CA ALA A 46 -11.46 12.57 -9.83
C ALA A 46 -12.21 11.74 -10.89
N ASP A 47 -13.31 11.10 -10.47
CA ASP A 47 -14.10 10.18 -11.29
C ASP A 47 -14.51 10.79 -12.64
N HIS A 48 -14.89 12.07 -12.65
CA HIS A 48 -15.26 12.82 -13.85
C HIS A 48 -14.15 12.94 -14.91
N THR A 49 -12.91 12.57 -14.58
CA THR A 49 -11.75 12.66 -15.50
C THR A 49 -11.56 11.39 -16.31
N TYR A 50 -12.30 10.33 -15.99
CA TYR A 50 -12.29 9.04 -16.69
C TYR A 50 -13.48 8.88 -17.66
N HIS A 51 -14.33 9.90 -17.77
CA HIS A 51 -15.47 9.98 -18.68
C HIS A 51 -15.12 10.54 -20.06
#